data_AF-A0A8R1TRQ9-F1
#
_entry.id   AF-A0A8R1TRQ9-F1
#
_cell.length_a   1.000
_cell.length_b   1.000
_cell.length_c   1.000
_cell.angle_alpha   90.00
_cell.angle_beta   90.00
_cell.angle_gamma   90.00
#
_symmetry.space_group_name_H-M   'P 1'
#
loop_
_entity.id
_entity.type
_entity.pdbx_description
1 polymer ?
#
loop_
_entity_poly.entity_id
_entity_poly.type
_entity_poly.pdbx_seq_one_letter_code
_entity_poly.pdbx_strand_id
1 'polypeptide(L)'
;MDMKNLLTTAFYIFSKFVIRAAHTPHTPNFSPCTFPSPLYQPLQFRSYCNLMPHLPFICDLHQQLSDSGSTVILEAFEKFKSVLVRNDSSLALGILVVRQLAPPTSSSIVYSNKHEYGCLFDDEYIHMNAEKIQQFVISARTFIKIYASILYKRWFLEDTIYNQPNILAIIILDGLVNDVRKLPYVKIYTDNFRLLSSMFNIQSECVNNILQGWPLHLVIADLIEQLGHSLREFCLLDGGFRSHIVPSWAIHIFIFCILLSFLAIFMEWYIVRRKTRYKRAITGIQLHVNKSKAHIIFY
;
A
#
# COMPACT_ATOMS: atom_id res chain seq x y z
N MET A 1 40.96 -27.47 34.35
CA MET A 1 40.45 -26.36 33.53
C MET A 1 40.63 -25.09 34.32
N ASP A 2 41.62 -24.27 33.92
CA ASP A 2 42.09 -23.14 34.71
C ASP A 2 41.06 -22.03 34.82
N MET A 3 40.71 -21.66 36.05
CA MET A 3 39.80 -20.57 36.40
C MET A 3 40.22 -19.22 35.77
N LYS A 4 41.52 -19.04 35.49
CA LYS A 4 42.06 -17.88 34.76
C LYS A 4 41.55 -17.78 33.32
N ASN A 5 41.38 -18.89 32.61
CA ASN A 5 40.87 -18.88 31.24
C ASN A 5 39.37 -18.56 31.19
N LEU A 6 38.61 -18.92 32.22
CA LEU A 6 37.18 -18.61 32.29
C LEU A 6 36.92 -17.12 32.50
N LEU A 7 37.73 -16.46 33.34
CA LEU A 7 37.66 -15.02 33.60
C LEU A 7 38.09 -14.18 32.39
N THR A 8 39.15 -14.56 31.68
CA THR A 8 39.56 -13.84 30.46
C THR A 8 38.55 -14.00 29.33
N THR A 9 37.96 -15.19 29.17
CA THR A 9 36.90 -15.40 28.17
C THR A 9 35.64 -14.60 28.52
N ALA A 10 35.25 -14.55 29.79
CA ALA A 10 34.13 -13.73 30.25
C ALA A 10 34.38 -12.23 30.05
N PHE A 11 35.57 -11.72 30.38
CA PHE A 11 35.95 -10.32 30.13
C PHE A 11 35.99 -9.98 28.64
N TYR A 12 36.40 -10.91 27.78
CA TYR A 12 36.42 -10.73 26.33
C TYR A 12 35.00 -10.70 25.73
N ILE A 13 34.09 -11.53 26.24
CA ILE A 13 32.67 -11.51 25.85
C ILE A 13 32.00 -10.23 26.35
N PHE A 14 32.21 -9.85 27.62
CA PHE A 14 31.67 -8.62 28.19
C PHE A 14 32.21 -7.37 27.50
N SER A 15 33.51 -7.31 27.17
CA SER A 15 34.05 -6.17 26.41
C SER A 15 33.48 -6.09 25.00
N LYS A 16 33.27 -7.22 24.30
CA LYS A 16 32.54 -7.22 23.02
C LYS A 16 31.11 -6.72 23.15
N PHE A 17 30.41 -7.10 24.21
CA PHE A 17 29.04 -6.62 24.48
C PHE A 17 29.01 -5.14 24.88
N VAL A 18 29.94 -4.68 25.72
CA VAL A 18 30.05 -3.28 26.16
C VAL A 18 30.47 -2.37 25.01
N ILE A 19 31.37 -2.81 24.12
CA ILE A 19 31.74 -2.05 22.91
C ILE A 19 30.54 -1.96 21.94
N ARG A 20 29.69 -3.00 21.85
CA ARG A 20 28.44 -2.94 21.08
C ARG A 20 27.36 -2.08 21.73
N ALA A 21 27.32 -1.99 23.05
CA ALA A 21 26.33 -1.19 23.78
C ALA A 21 26.73 0.30 23.88
N ALA A 22 28.04 0.61 23.97
CA ALA A 22 28.58 1.97 24.06
C ALA A 22 28.68 2.68 22.70
N HIS A 23 28.59 1.95 21.59
CA HIS A 23 28.38 2.49 20.25
C HIS A 23 27.00 2.10 19.75
N THR A 24 25.96 2.70 20.30
CA THR A 24 24.76 2.95 19.51
C THR A 24 24.98 4.29 18.81
N PRO A 25 25.56 4.32 17.59
CA PRO A 25 25.57 5.56 16.83
C PRO A 25 24.10 5.96 16.70
N HIS A 26 23.74 7.16 17.15
CA HIS A 26 22.43 7.73 16.85
C HIS A 26 22.29 7.70 15.32
N THR A 27 21.54 6.73 14.81
CA THR A 27 21.33 6.54 13.38
C THR A 27 20.68 7.82 12.88
N PRO A 28 21.26 8.46 11.85
CA PRO A 28 20.85 9.80 11.47
C PRO A 28 19.44 9.78 10.89
N ASN A 29 18.63 10.76 11.28
CA ASN A 29 17.38 11.06 10.59
C ASN A 29 17.70 11.87 9.34
N PHE A 30 17.55 11.28 8.16
CA PHE A 30 17.77 11.96 6.89
C PHE A 30 16.54 12.76 6.46
N SER A 31 16.80 13.98 5.97
CA SER A 31 15.81 14.79 5.25
C SER A 31 15.52 14.19 3.87
N PRO A 32 14.42 14.56 3.19
CA PRO A 32 14.10 14.06 1.85
C PRO A 32 15.26 14.23 0.84
N CYS A 33 15.97 15.37 0.89
CA CYS A 33 17.02 15.67 -0.09
C CYS A 33 18.38 15.06 0.28
N THR A 34 18.61 14.74 1.56
CA THR A 34 19.88 14.17 2.03
C THR A 34 19.84 12.65 2.21
N PHE A 35 18.69 12.02 1.99
CA PHE A 35 18.57 10.57 2.08
C PHE A 35 19.51 9.88 1.07
N PRO A 36 20.34 8.91 1.51
CA PRO A 36 21.26 8.19 0.63
C PRO A 36 20.47 7.35 -0.36
N SER A 37 20.82 7.43 -1.64
CA SER A 37 20.13 6.69 -2.70
C SER A 37 21.04 5.65 -3.36
N PRO A 38 20.48 4.54 -3.86
CA PRO A 38 21.25 3.56 -4.60
C PRO A 38 21.85 4.14 -5.90
N LEU A 39 21.21 5.15 -6.50
CA LEU A 39 21.64 5.78 -7.75
C LEU A 39 22.74 6.83 -7.56
N TYR A 40 22.51 7.80 -6.68
CA TYR A 40 23.43 8.95 -6.54
C TYR A 40 24.54 8.70 -5.50
N GLN A 41 24.28 7.86 -4.49
CA GLN A 41 25.18 7.68 -3.33
C GLN A 41 25.28 6.20 -2.92
N PRO A 42 25.70 5.29 -3.81
CA PRO A 42 25.65 3.84 -3.58
C PRO A 42 26.49 3.38 -2.38
N LEU A 43 27.63 4.02 -2.12
CA LEU A 43 28.51 3.68 -0.98
C LEU A 43 27.85 4.03 0.36
N GLN A 44 27.25 5.21 0.48
CA GLN A 44 26.54 5.64 1.69
C GLN A 44 25.26 4.83 1.89
N PHE A 45 24.55 4.53 0.80
CA PHE A 45 23.38 3.66 0.85
C PHE A 45 23.78 2.28 1.39
N ARG A 46 24.85 1.66 0.87
CA ARG A 46 25.31 0.37 1.39
C ARG A 46 25.72 0.41 2.86
N SER A 47 26.35 1.50 3.32
CA SER A 47 26.79 1.60 4.72
C SER A 47 25.66 1.82 5.71
N TYR A 48 24.64 2.61 5.35
CA TYR A 48 23.55 2.97 6.27
C TYR A 48 22.30 2.11 6.13
N CYS A 49 21.99 1.67 4.90
CA CYS A 49 20.72 1.02 4.57
C CYS A 49 20.85 -0.48 4.36
N ASN A 50 21.82 -0.92 3.57
CA ASN A 50 21.89 -2.29 3.08
C ASN A 50 22.88 -3.14 3.90
N LEU A 51 22.49 -3.45 5.13
CA LEU A 51 23.26 -4.32 6.02
C LEU A 51 23.07 -5.81 5.71
N MET A 52 22.09 -6.15 4.87
CA MET A 52 21.74 -7.49 4.43
C MET A 52 21.91 -7.61 2.91
N PRO A 53 23.11 -7.94 2.40
CA PRO A 53 23.42 -7.88 0.97
C PRO A 53 22.50 -8.72 0.06
N HIS A 54 21.88 -9.77 0.60
CA HIS A 54 20.93 -10.65 -0.10
C HIS A 54 19.54 -10.02 -0.30
N LEU A 55 19.25 -8.89 0.34
CA LEU A 55 18.01 -8.12 0.19
C LEU A 55 18.28 -6.71 -0.36
N PRO A 56 18.78 -6.57 -1.61
CA PRO A 56 19.22 -5.29 -2.16
C PRO A 56 18.11 -4.25 -2.34
N PHE A 57 16.85 -4.67 -2.32
CA PHE A 57 15.67 -3.81 -2.42
C PHE A 57 15.24 -3.22 -1.07
N ILE A 58 15.83 -3.64 0.06
CA ILE A 58 15.50 -3.15 1.40
C ILE A 58 16.58 -2.21 1.93
N CYS A 59 16.18 -1.03 2.39
CA CYS A 59 16.96 -0.22 3.30
C CYS A 59 16.41 -0.39 4.71
N ASP A 60 17.18 -0.95 5.63
CA ASP A 60 16.87 -0.96 7.05
C ASP A 60 17.77 0.02 7.80
N LEU A 61 17.38 1.30 7.75
CA LEU A 61 18.19 2.40 8.29
C LEU A 61 18.45 2.26 9.80
N HIS A 62 17.50 1.66 10.51
CA HIS A 62 17.49 1.60 11.97
C HIS A 62 17.68 0.17 12.50
N GLN A 63 18.09 -0.79 11.67
CA GLN A 63 18.37 -2.18 12.06
C GLN A 63 17.19 -2.85 12.78
N GLN A 64 15.98 -2.67 12.25
CA GLN A 64 14.75 -3.22 12.81
C GLN A 64 14.50 -4.68 12.36
N LEU A 65 15.19 -5.14 11.32
CA LEU A 65 15.09 -6.50 10.80
C LEU A 65 16.14 -7.41 11.40
N SER A 66 15.71 -8.63 11.75
CA SER A 66 16.61 -9.70 12.18
C SER A 66 17.06 -10.55 11.00
N ASP A 67 18.31 -11.02 11.03
CA ASP A 67 18.86 -11.95 10.03
C ASP A 67 18.01 -13.21 9.86
N SER A 68 17.43 -13.71 10.95
CA SER A 68 16.56 -14.89 10.94
C SER A 68 15.29 -14.73 10.10
N GLY A 69 14.76 -13.51 9.95
CA GLY A 69 13.55 -13.23 9.18
C GLY A 69 13.81 -13.04 7.69
N SER A 70 15.07 -12.89 7.29
CA SER A 70 15.44 -12.50 5.93
C SER A 70 15.19 -13.57 4.88
N THR A 71 15.22 -14.86 5.28
CA THR A 71 14.91 -15.98 4.37
C THR A 71 13.46 -15.94 3.92
N VAL A 72 12.53 -15.63 4.83
CA VAL A 72 11.10 -15.54 4.52
C VAL A 72 10.82 -14.38 3.56
N ILE A 73 11.48 -13.24 3.77
CA ILE A 73 11.40 -12.08 2.87
C ILE A 73 11.93 -12.46 1.49
N LEU A 74 13.07 -13.16 1.43
CA LEU A 74 13.68 -13.58 0.17
C LEU A 74 12.80 -14.58 -0.59
N GLU A 75 12.20 -15.55 0.11
CA GLU A 75 11.25 -16.51 -0.47
C GLU A 75 10.04 -15.81 -1.10
N ALA A 76 9.47 -14.83 -0.39
CA ALA A 76 8.36 -14.03 -0.91
C ALA A 76 8.77 -13.21 -2.14
N PHE A 77 9.99 -12.63 -2.15
CA PHE A 77 10.51 -11.90 -3.30
C PHE A 77 10.75 -12.80 -4.51
N GLU A 78 11.40 -13.97 -4.32
CA GLU A 78 11.70 -14.91 -5.40
C GLU A 78 10.43 -15.43 -6.08
N LYS A 79 9.32 -15.61 -5.33
CA LYS A 79 8.01 -15.98 -5.88
C LYS A 79 7.50 -14.99 -6.95
N PHE A 80 7.85 -13.71 -6.84
CA PHE A 80 7.42 -12.64 -7.75
C PHE A 80 8.57 -11.99 -8.53
N LYS A 81 9.73 -12.63 -8.59
CA LYS A 81 10.92 -12.11 -9.26
C LYS A 81 10.68 -11.68 -10.70
N SER A 82 9.84 -12.41 -11.44
CA SER A 82 9.50 -12.09 -12.84
C SER A 82 8.79 -10.76 -13.03
N VAL A 83 8.19 -10.19 -11.97
CA VAL A 83 7.48 -8.90 -12.00
C VAL A 83 8.09 -7.85 -11.08
N LEU A 84 9.07 -8.21 -10.25
CA LEU A 84 9.79 -7.29 -9.36
C LEU A 84 11.20 -6.97 -9.87
N VAL A 85 11.75 -7.78 -10.76
CA VAL A 85 13.03 -7.53 -11.44
C VAL A 85 12.72 -7.17 -12.89
N ARG A 86 13.25 -6.04 -13.32
CA ARG A 86 13.12 -5.55 -14.69
C ARG A 86 14.10 -6.27 -15.62
N ASN A 87 13.86 -6.18 -16.92
CA ASN A 87 14.70 -6.85 -17.94
C ASN A 87 16.16 -6.39 -17.92
N ASP A 88 16.43 -5.16 -17.48
CA ASP A 88 17.77 -4.60 -17.28
C ASP A 88 18.42 -5.01 -15.95
N SER A 89 17.82 -5.97 -15.22
CA SER A 89 18.22 -6.40 -13.88
C SER A 89 18.05 -5.33 -12.78
N SER A 90 17.39 -4.21 -13.08
CA SER A 90 17.05 -3.22 -12.05
C SER A 90 15.85 -3.70 -11.22
N LEU A 91 15.80 -3.27 -9.97
CA LEU A 91 14.72 -3.63 -9.06
C LEU A 91 13.57 -2.65 -9.25
N ALA A 92 12.36 -3.16 -9.49
CA ALA A 92 11.14 -2.34 -9.54
C ALA A 92 10.57 -2.04 -8.15
N LEU A 93 11.11 -2.65 -7.10
CA LEU A 93 10.66 -2.51 -5.72
C LEU A 93 11.78 -1.94 -4.84
N GLY A 94 11.42 -0.96 -3.99
CA GLY A 94 12.24 -0.43 -2.93
C GLY A 94 11.43 -0.41 -1.63
N ILE A 95 12.00 -0.90 -0.55
CA ILE A 95 11.39 -0.89 0.79
C ILE A 95 12.32 -0.14 1.73
N LEU A 96 11.84 0.97 2.28
CA LEU A 96 12.53 1.71 3.33
C LEU A 96 11.88 1.37 4.67
N VAL A 97 12.66 0.80 5.58
CA VAL A 97 12.30 0.56 6.98
C VAL A 97 13.01 1.58 7.86
N VAL A 98 12.24 2.37 8.58
CA VAL A 98 12.73 3.37 9.53
C VAL A 98 11.99 3.26 10.84
N ARG A 99 12.71 3.49 11.94
CA ARG A 99 12.09 3.60 13.25
C ARG A 99 11.27 4.88 13.34
N GLN A 100 11.88 6.03 13.04
CA GLN A 100 11.23 7.33 13.05
C GLN A 100 11.70 8.20 11.88
N LEU A 101 10.87 9.17 11.51
CA LEU A 101 11.27 10.28 10.64
C LEU A 101 11.14 11.62 11.39
N ALA A 102 12.05 12.54 11.09
CA ALA A 102 12.05 13.88 11.67
C ALA A 102 11.45 14.89 10.67
N PRO A 103 10.20 15.35 10.87
CA PRO A 103 9.67 16.46 10.09
C PRO A 103 10.38 17.78 10.44
N PRO A 104 10.41 18.75 9.53
CA PRO A 104 10.94 20.09 9.84
C PRO A 104 10.19 20.71 11.02
N THR A 105 10.89 21.42 11.89
CA THR A 105 10.29 22.05 13.08
C THR A 105 9.52 23.34 12.76
N SER A 106 9.83 24.00 11.64
CA SER A 106 9.13 25.20 11.17
C SER A 106 9.21 25.33 9.65
N SER A 107 8.29 26.12 9.07
CA SER A 107 8.35 26.50 7.66
C SER A 107 9.60 27.33 7.33
N SER A 108 10.09 28.15 8.27
CA SER A 108 11.28 28.97 8.08
C SER A 108 12.53 28.12 7.82
N ILE A 109 12.66 26.96 8.48
CA ILE A 109 13.77 26.03 8.27
C ILE A 109 13.74 25.41 6.88
N VAL A 110 12.54 25.12 6.35
CA VAL A 110 12.38 24.58 4.99
C VAL A 110 12.91 25.58 3.95
N TYR A 111 12.67 26.88 4.15
CA TYR A 111 13.17 27.92 3.25
C TYR A 111 14.67 28.23 3.43
N SER A 112 15.16 28.23 4.67
CA SER A 112 16.55 28.64 4.96
C SER A 112 17.57 27.52 4.73
N ASN A 113 17.20 26.27 4.97
CA ASN A 113 18.09 25.12 4.85
C ASN A 113 17.99 24.49 3.46
N LYS A 114 18.65 25.12 2.48
CA LYS A 114 18.75 24.61 1.11
C LYS A 114 19.42 23.23 1.02
N HIS A 115 20.28 22.86 1.97
CA HIS A 115 20.96 21.58 1.95
C HIS A 115 19.98 20.40 2.18
N GLU A 116 19.09 20.54 3.17
CA GLU A 116 18.13 19.48 3.53
C GLU A 116 16.84 19.50 2.72
N TYR A 117 16.43 20.68 2.27
CA TYR A 117 15.11 20.87 1.65
C TYR A 117 15.15 21.52 0.28
N GLY A 118 16.33 21.88 -0.25
CA GLY A 118 16.47 22.58 -1.53
C GLY A 118 15.82 21.85 -2.70
N CYS A 119 15.98 20.51 -2.76
CA CYS A 119 15.40 19.70 -3.83
C CYS A 119 13.87 19.73 -3.87
N LEU A 120 13.19 20.16 -2.80
CA LEU A 120 11.73 20.30 -2.78
C LEU A 120 11.24 21.43 -3.69
N PHE A 121 12.08 22.43 -3.95
CA PHE A 121 11.75 23.58 -4.78
C PHE A 121 12.12 23.39 -6.25
N ASP A 122 13.01 22.42 -6.53
CA ASP A 122 13.44 22.07 -7.89
C ASP A 122 12.51 21.03 -8.54
N ASP A 123 11.50 20.52 -7.83
CA ASP A 123 10.60 19.47 -8.30
C ASP A 123 9.49 20.02 -9.23
N GLU A 124 9.52 19.63 -10.50
CA GLU A 124 8.53 20.06 -11.51
C GLU A 124 7.10 19.59 -11.22
N TYR A 125 6.91 18.47 -10.53
CA TYR A 125 5.60 17.89 -10.24
C TYR A 125 5.02 18.38 -8.91
N ILE A 126 5.88 18.74 -7.96
CA ILE A 126 5.50 19.24 -6.64
C ILE A 126 5.83 20.73 -6.55
N HIS A 127 4.91 21.56 -7.02
CA HIS A 127 5.02 23.00 -6.76
C HIS A 127 4.85 23.27 -5.25
N MET A 128 5.93 23.68 -4.59
CA MET A 128 5.98 24.02 -3.16
C MET A 128 5.58 25.48 -2.94
N ASN A 129 4.27 25.73 -2.87
CA ASN A 129 3.73 27.02 -2.44
C ASN A 129 3.75 27.15 -0.90
N ALA A 130 3.54 28.37 -0.39
CA ALA A 130 3.56 28.65 1.04
C ALA A 130 2.57 27.78 1.85
N GLU A 131 1.38 27.53 1.30
CA GLU A 131 0.36 26.67 1.91
C GLU A 131 0.84 25.21 2.01
N LYS A 132 1.40 24.66 0.94
CA LYS A 132 1.90 23.27 0.91
C LYS A 132 3.11 23.09 1.81
N ILE A 133 3.95 24.10 1.95
CA ILE A 133 5.05 24.10 2.94
C ILE A 133 4.50 24.11 4.36
N GLN A 134 3.48 24.93 4.63
CA GLN A 134 2.81 24.91 5.93
C GLN A 134 2.16 23.54 6.21
N GLN A 135 1.53 22.92 5.22
CA GLN A 135 0.98 21.56 5.35
C GLN A 135 2.09 20.51 5.51
N PHE A 136 3.23 20.66 4.85
CA PHE A 136 4.38 19.76 4.96
C PHE A 136 4.97 19.74 6.39
N VAL A 137 4.92 20.88 7.09
CA VAL A 137 5.38 20.99 8.48
C VAL A 137 4.34 20.45 9.47
N ILE A 138 3.06 20.76 9.26
CA ILE A 138 2.00 20.49 10.25
C ILE A 138 1.39 19.08 10.10
N SER A 139 1.26 18.57 8.88
CA SER A 139 0.54 17.33 8.59
C SER A 139 1.49 16.18 8.33
N ALA A 140 1.49 15.18 9.21
CA ALA A 140 2.24 13.93 9.04
C ALA A 140 1.96 13.26 7.69
N ARG A 141 0.69 13.28 7.25
CA ARG A 141 0.27 12.69 5.97
C ARG A 141 0.90 13.42 4.79
N THR A 142 0.91 14.75 4.82
CA THR A 142 1.51 15.56 3.75
C THR A 142 3.03 15.44 3.76
N PHE A 143 3.64 15.47 4.95
CA PHE A 143 5.06 15.23 5.15
C PHE A 143 5.51 13.91 4.50
N ILE A 144 4.92 12.79 4.92
CA ILE A 144 5.27 11.45 4.42
C ILE A 144 5.01 11.33 2.92
N LYS A 145 3.93 11.93 2.40
CA LYS A 145 3.63 11.91 0.96
C LYS A 145 4.72 12.62 0.14
N ILE A 146 5.14 13.82 0.56
CA ILE A 146 6.19 14.59 -0.14
C ILE A 146 7.53 13.90 0.02
N TYR A 147 7.86 13.41 1.23
CA TYR A 147 9.06 12.62 1.50
C TYR A 147 9.16 11.42 0.55
N ALA A 148 8.09 10.64 0.43
CA ALA A 148 8.05 9.46 -0.43
C ALA A 148 8.23 9.80 -1.92
N SER A 149 7.62 10.89 -2.39
CA SER A 149 7.77 11.32 -3.79
C SER A 149 9.20 11.69 -4.15
N ILE A 150 9.87 12.45 -3.28
CA ILE A 150 11.26 12.87 -3.48
C ILE A 150 12.18 11.66 -3.41
N LEU A 151 11.95 10.79 -2.42
CA LEU A 151 12.74 9.57 -2.28
C LEU A 151 12.58 8.64 -3.48
N TYR A 152 11.36 8.49 -4.01
CA TYR A 152 11.07 7.67 -5.19
C TYR A 152 11.94 8.08 -6.39
N LYS A 153 12.01 9.38 -6.70
CA LYS A 153 12.84 9.91 -7.78
C LYS A 153 14.33 9.70 -7.57
N ARG A 154 14.76 9.68 -6.30
CA ARG A 154 16.17 9.42 -5.96
C ARG A 154 16.51 7.94 -6.05
N TRP A 155 15.53 7.07 -5.85
CA TRP A 155 15.72 5.62 -5.78
C TRP A 155 15.64 4.94 -7.14
N PHE A 156 14.75 5.41 -8.01
CA PHE A 156 14.52 4.84 -9.33
C PHE A 156 14.89 5.83 -10.42
N LEU A 157 15.44 5.33 -11.53
CA LEU A 157 15.66 6.12 -12.72
C LEU A 157 14.30 6.44 -13.36
N GLU A 158 14.16 7.66 -13.89
CA GLU A 158 13.01 8.02 -14.71
C GLU A 158 13.07 7.24 -16.03
N ASP A 159 12.44 6.07 -16.05
CA ASP A 159 12.40 5.22 -17.23
C ASP A 159 11.09 5.39 -17.98
N THR A 160 11.19 5.97 -19.17
CA THR A 160 10.08 6.05 -20.14
C THR A 160 9.97 4.78 -21.00
N ILE A 161 10.96 3.90 -20.94
CA ILE A 161 11.13 2.80 -21.90
C ILE A 161 10.29 1.56 -21.51
N TYR A 162 10.07 1.34 -20.22
CA TYR A 162 9.47 0.10 -19.73
C TYR A 162 8.09 0.36 -19.13
N ASN A 163 7.10 -0.42 -19.57
CA ASN A 163 5.71 -0.31 -19.09
C ASN A 163 5.51 -0.93 -17.68
N GLN A 164 6.59 -1.12 -16.93
CA GLN A 164 6.59 -1.75 -15.60
C GLN A 164 6.77 -0.65 -14.55
N PRO A 165 5.78 -0.42 -13.68
CA PRO A 165 5.85 0.66 -12.71
C PRO A 165 6.78 0.30 -11.55
N ASN A 166 7.56 1.27 -11.09
CA ASN A 166 8.33 1.12 -9.87
C ASN A 166 7.45 1.42 -8.64
N ILE A 167 7.74 0.75 -7.53
CA ILE A 167 7.03 0.89 -6.27
C ILE A 167 8.04 1.14 -5.14
N LEU A 168 7.84 2.24 -4.41
CA LEU A 168 8.54 2.52 -3.16
C LEU A 168 7.57 2.34 -1.98
N ALA A 169 7.90 1.45 -1.06
CA ALA A 169 7.22 1.32 0.22
C ALA A 169 8.07 1.91 1.34
N ILE A 170 7.48 2.75 2.18
CA ILE A 170 8.11 3.31 3.37
C ILE A 170 7.35 2.82 4.59
N ILE A 171 8.03 2.13 5.50
CA ILE A 171 7.52 1.60 6.75
C ILE A 171 8.18 2.38 7.89
N ILE A 172 7.37 3.12 8.65
CA ILE A 172 7.77 3.92 9.80
C ILE A 172 7.15 3.27 11.03
N LEU A 173 7.95 2.73 11.94
CA LEU A 173 7.44 1.91 13.06
C LEU A 173 6.93 2.75 14.24
N ASP A 174 7.73 3.69 14.73
CA ASP A 174 7.44 4.55 15.89
C ASP A 174 6.94 5.95 15.46
N GLY A 175 6.54 6.10 14.20
CA GLY A 175 5.99 7.34 13.65
C GLY A 175 6.99 8.50 13.49
N LEU A 176 6.52 9.72 13.70
CA LEU A 176 7.34 10.93 13.58
C LEU A 176 7.93 11.33 14.93
N VAL A 177 9.14 11.89 14.94
CA VAL A 177 9.86 12.28 16.18
C VAL A 177 9.01 13.21 17.07
N ASN A 178 8.20 14.08 16.47
CA ASN A 178 7.35 15.05 17.17
C ASN A 178 5.90 14.56 17.40
N ASP A 179 5.55 13.34 16.97
CA ASP A 179 4.22 12.77 17.15
C ASP A 179 4.16 11.98 18.47
N VAL A 180 3.39 12.50 19.43
CA VAL A 180 3.22 11.90 20.76
C VAL A 180 2.61 10.49 20.68
N ARG A 181 1.81 10.20 19.63
CA ARG A 181 1.11 8.92 19.51
C ARG A 181 2.02 7.77 19.10
N LYS A 182 3.19 8.07 18.50
CA LYS A 182 4.16 7.09 17.98
C LYS A 182 3.53 5.95 17.19
N LEU A 183 2.55 6.29 16.36
CA LEU A 183 1.82 5.30 15.56
C LEU A 183 2.64 4.89 14.34
N PRO A 184 2.54 3.62 13.91
CA PRO A 184 3.17 3.19 12.68
C PRO A 184 2.51 3.84 11.47
N TYR A 185 3.32 4.22 10.49
CA TYR A 185 2.86 4.74 9.21
C TYR A 185 3.50 3.92 8.09
N VAL A 186 2.66 3.41 7.18
CA VAL A 186 3.13 2.82 5.92
C VAL A 186 2.69 3.74 4.79
N LYS A 187 3.60 4.04 3.87
CA LYS A 187 3.29 4.77 2.64
C LYS A 187 3.83 3.99 1.44
N ILE A 188 2.92 3.58 0.57
CA ILE A 188 3.27 3.01 -0.72
C ILE A 188 3.14 4.12 -1.78
N TYR A 189 4.17 4.29 -2.59
CA TYR A 189 4.27 5.31 -3.63
C TYR A 189 4.63 4.65 -4.97
N THR A 190 3.91 5.05 -6.00
CA THR A 190 4.15 4.68 -7.40
C THR A 190 3.74 5.88 -8.26
N ASP A 191 4.41 6.03 -9.39
CA ASP A 191 4.09 7.01 -10.43
C ASP A 191 2.83 6.62 -11.23
N ASN A 192 2.46 5.33 -11.21
CA ASN A 192 1.34 4.83 -11.97
C ASN A 192 -0.01 4.96 -11.23
N PHE A 193 -0.85 5.88 -11.69
CA PHE A 193 -2.16 6.16 -11.09
C PHE A 193 -3.10 4.93 -11.07
N ARG A 194 -2.93 3.98 -11.99
CA ARG A 194 -3.83 2.81 -12.11
C ARG A 194 -3.68 1.83 -10.95
N LEU A 195 -2.49 1.76 -10.36
CA LEU A 195 -2.21 0.93 -9.20
C LEU A 195 -2.70 1.54 -7.88
N LEU A 196 -3.02 2.83 -7.88
CA LEU A 196 -3.26 3.60 -6.66
C LEU A 196 -4.33 2.99 -5.73
N SER A 197 -5.41 2.45 -6.30
CA SER A 197 -6.46 1.78 -5.52
C SER A 197 -5.97 0.51 -4.82
N SER A 198 -5.19 -0.31 -5.51
CA SER A 198 -4.60 -1.52 -4.92
C SER A 198 -3.59 -1.13 -3.84
N MET A 199 -2.74 -0.13 -4.11
CA MET A 199 -1.75 0.36 -3.16
C MET A 199 -2.38 0.89 -1.86
N PHE A 200 -3.52 1.56 -1.91
CA PHE A 200 -4.20 2.03 -0.69
C PHE A 200 -4.71 0.88 0.18
N ASN A 201 -5.25 -0.17 -0.43
CA ASN A 201 -5.71 -1.35 0.31
C ASN A 201 -4.54 -2.06 0.98
N ILE A 202 -3.47 -2.33 0.21
CA ILE A 202 -2.23 -2.96 0.71
C ILE A 202 -1.61 -2.13 1.83
N GLN A 203 -1.58 -0.80 1.68
CA GLN A 203 -1.07 0.11 2.70
C GLN A 203 -1.88 0.00 4.00
N SER A 204 -3.21 -0.05 3.92
CA SER A 204 -4.07 -0.19 5.09
C SER A 204 -3.88 -1.54 5.78
N GLU A 205 -3.75 -2.62 5.01
CA GLU A 205 -3.52 -3.96 5.53
C GLU A 205 -2.16 -4.07 6.22
N CYS A 206 -1.11 -3.53 5.61
CA CYS A 206 0.22 -3.51 6.20
C CYS A 206 0.25 -2.77 7.55
N VAL A 207 -0.41 -1.60 7.65
CA VAL A 207 -0.55 -0.86 8.92
C VAL A 207 -1.29 -1.71 9.96
N ASN A 208 -2.37 -2.39 9.56
CA ASN A 208 -3.13 -3.26 10.46
C ASN A 208 -2.28 -4.43 10.97
N ASN A 209 -1.47 -5.07 10.12
CA ASN A 209 -0.60 -6.18 10.51
C ASN A 209 0.45 -5.73 11.53
N ILE A 210 1.04 -4.54 11.35
CA ILE A 210 1.97 -3.94 12.34
C ILE A 210 1.24 -3.68 13.67
N LEU A 211 0.04 -3.08 13.63
CA LEU A 211 -0.75 -2.78 14.82
C LEU A 211 -1.21 -4.04 15.57
N GLN A 212 -1.43 -5.16 14.86
CA GLN A 212 -1.74 -6.46 15.46
C GLN A 212 -0.52 -7.13 16.12
N GLY A 213 0.68 -6.55 15.98
CA GLY A 213 1.91 -7.09 16.57
C GLY A 213 2.55 -8.21 15.77
N TRP A 214 2.26 -8.31 14.47
CA TRP A 214 2.97 -9.25 13.60
C TRP A 214 4.46 -8.89 13.56
N PRO A 215 5.36 -9.90 13.52
CA PRO A 215 6.78 -9.64 13.41
C PRO A 215 7.09 -8.99 12.04
N LEU A 216 7.98 -7.99 12.05
CA LEU A 216 8.20 -7.12 10.90
C LEU A 216 8.61 -7.86 9.62
N HIS A 217 9.39 -8.94 9.73
CA HIS A 217 9.78 -9.74 8.57
C HIS A 217 8.59 -10.45 7.89
N LEU A 218 7.57 -10.87 8.65
CA LEU A 218 6.33 -11.41 8.08
C LEU A 218 5.50 -10.32 7.43
N VAL A 219 5.42 -9.14 8.05
CA VAL A 219 4.73 -7.97 7.47
C VAL A 219 5.36 -7.59 6.12
N ILE A 220 6.69 -7.58 6.04
CA ILE A 220 7.40 -7.28 4.79
C ILE A 220 7.19 -8.39 3.75
N ALA A 221 7.24 -9.67 4.14
CA ALA A 221 6.99 -10.78 3.23
C ALA A 221 5.57 -10.73 2.65
N ASP A 222 4.57 -10.48 3.49
CA ASP A 222 3.17 -10.29 3.09
C ASP A 222 3.00 -9.06 2.18
N LEU A 223 3.63 -7.94 2.52
CA LEU A 223 3.67 -6.74 1.66
C LEU A 223 4.23 -7.06 0.26
N ILE A 224 5.34 -7.80 0.18
CA ILE A 224 5.95 -8.21 -1.09
C ILE A 224 5.00 -9.11 -1.88
N GLU A 225 4.32 -10.05 -1.21
CA GLU A 225 3.36 -10.95 -1.85
C GLU A 225 2.16 -10.17 -2.42
N GLN A 226 1.59 -9.25 -1.66
CA GLN A 226 0.47 -8.42 -2.11
C GLN A 226 0.86 -7.48 -3.26
N LEU A 227 2.04 -6.84 -3.16
CA LEU A 227 2.58 -6.01 -4.24
C LEU A 227 2.89 -6.84 -5.49
N GLY A 228 3.47 -8.01 -5.32
CA GLY A 228 3.78 -8.95 -6.40
C GLY A 228 2.52 -9.43 -7.12
N HIS A 229 1.45 -9.74 -6.39
CA HIS A 229 0.15 -10.07 -6.97
C HIS A 229 -0.45 -8.90 -7.75
N SER A 230 -0.42 -7.70 -7.18
CA SER A 230 -0.93 -6.47 -7.82
C SER A 230 -0.18 -6.14 -9.11
N LEU A 231 1.16 -6.19 -9.07
CA LEU A 231 2.01 -5.97 -10.25
C LEU A 231 1.83 -7.05 -11.30
N ARG A 232 1.71 -8.32 -10.90
CA ARG A 232 1.44 -9.42 -11.83
C ARG A 232 0.10 -9.23 -12.53
N GLU A 233 -0.95 -8.87 -11.81
CA GLU A 233 -2.26 -8.58 -12.40
C GLU A 233 -2.18 -7.36 -13.34
N PHE A 234 -1.47 -6.31 -12.95
CA PHE A 234 -1.23 -5.14 -13.79
C PHE A 234 -0.52 -5.51 -15.11
N CYS A 235 0.56 -6.29 -15.05
CA CYS A 235 1.30 -6.73 -16.22
C CYS A 235 0.47 -7.68 -17.11
N LEU A 236 -0.31 -8.59 -16.51
CA LEU A 236 -1.19 -9.51 -17.26
C LEU A 236 -2.33 -8.78 -17.99
N LEU A 237 -2.74 -7.61 -17.50
CA LEU A 237 -3.83 -6.82 -18.06
C LEU A 237 -3.33 -5.64 -18.92
N ASP A 238 -2.02 -5.51 -19.16
CA ASP A 238 -1.38 -4.35 -19.81
C ASP A 238 -1.80 -3.00 -19.18
N GLY A 239 -1.92 -3.01 -17.85
CA GLY A 239 -2.42 -1.89 -17.05
C GLY A 239 -3.90 -1.60 -17.23
N GLY A 240 -4.66 -2.50 -17.86
CA GLY A 240 -6.11 -2.49 -17.84
C GLY A 240 -6.65 -2.80 -16.44
N PHE A 241 -7.89 -2.39 -16.20
CA PHE A 241 -8.61 -2.88 -15.02
C PHE A 241 -9.05 -4.31 -15.29
N ARG A 242 -9.08 -5.15 -14.26
CA ARG A 242 -9.80 -6.41 -14.33
C ARG A 242 -11.26 -6.06 -14.46
N SER A 243 -11.68 -5.92 -15.69
CA SER A 243 -13.07 -5.82 -16.02
C SER A 243 -13.64 -7.19 -15.64
N HIS A 244 -14.31 -7.26 -14.50
CA HIS A 244 -15.34 -8.27 -14.27
C HIS A 244 -16.43 -8.01 -15.30
N ILE A 245 -16.10 -8.24 -16.58
CA ILE A 245 -17.05 -8.23 -17.67
C ILE A 245 -17.91 -9.43 -17.36
N VAL A 246 -19.08 -9.13 -16.80
CA VAL A 246 -20.20 -10.07 -16.81
C VAL A 246 -20.22 -10.61 -18.24
N PRO A 247 -19.95 -11.91 -18.44
CA PRO A 247 -19.75 -12.42 -19.78
C PRO A 247 -20.98 -12.05 -20.62
N SER A 248 -20.80 -11.73 -21.90
CA SER A 248 -21.87 -11.16 -22.72
C SER A 248 -23.15 -12.01 -22.67
N TRP A 249 -23.01 -13.35 -22.60
CA TRP A 249 -24.13 -14.27 -22.39
C TRP A 249 -24.90 -14.00 -21.09
N ALA A 250 -24.23 -13.69 -19.97
CA ALA A 250 -24.88 -13.37 -18.70
C ALA A 250 -25.58 -12.01 -18.75
N ILE A 251 -25.04 -11.03 -19.49
CA ILE A 251 -25.72 -9.76 -19.78
C ILE A 251 -27.01 -10.03 -20.58
N HIS A 252 -26.93 -10.86 -21.63
CA HIS A 252 -28.10 -11.22 -22.44
C HIS A 252 -29.16 -11.98 -21.63
N ILE A 253 -28.76 -12.92 -20.77
CA ILE A 253 -29.68 -13.63 -19.87
C ILE A 253 -30.33 -12.65 -18.90
N PHE A 254 -29.58 -11.72 -18.32
CA PHE A 254 -30.13 -10.72 -17.40
C PHE A 254 -31.18 -9.83 -18.08
N ILE A 255 -30.89 -9.33 -19.29
CA ILE A 255 -31.83 -8.53 -20.09
C ILE A 255 -33.07 -9.36 -20.45
N PHE A 256 -32.90 -10.62 -20.84
CA PHE A 256 -33.99 -11.53 -21.16
C PHE A 256 -34.88 -11.81 -19.95
N CYS A 257 -34.30 -12.03 -18.77
CA CYS A 257 -35.04 -12.20 -17.50
C CYS A 257 -35.86 -10.95 -17.15
N ILE A 258 -35.31 -9.75 -17.35
CA ILE A 258 -36.04 -8.48 -17.17
C ILE A 258 -37.23 -8.40 -18.14
N LEU A 259 -37.01 -8.68 -19.43
CA LEU A 259 -38.07 -8.68 -20.44
C LEU A 259 -39.17 -9.70 -20.14
N LEU A 260 -38.81 -10.92 -19.75
CA LEU A 260 -39.76 -11.95 -19.35
C LEU A 260 -40.55 -11.54 -18.11
N SER A 261 -39.92 -10.89 -17.13
CA SER A 261 -40.59 -10.37 -15.94
C SER A 261 -41.61 -9.30 -16.31
N PHE A 262 -41.26 -8.36 -17.20
CA PHE A 262 -42.20 -7.37 -17.73
C PHE A 262 -43.34 -8.00 -18.53
N LEU A 263 -43.05 -9.00 -19.37
CA LEU A 263 -44.08 -9.73 -20.10
C LEU A 263 -45.03 -10.49 -19.16
N ALA A 264 -44.50 -11.14 -18.11
CA ALA A 264 -45.31 -11.82 -17.11
C ALA A 264 -46.25 -10.84 -16.39
N ILE A 265 -45.73 -9.70 -15.93
CA ILE A 265 -46.53 -8.63 -15.30
C ILE A 265 -47.57 -8.08 -16.28
N PHE A 266 -47.21 -7.87 -17.54
CA PHE A 266 -48.12 -7.36 -18.56
C PHE A 266 -49.22 -8.37 -18.90
N MET A 267 -48.88 -9.65 -19.01
CA MET A 267 -49.84 -10.73 -19.28
C MET A 267 -50.78 -10.92 -18.10
N GLU A 268 -50.28 -10.90 -16.87
CA GLU A 268 -51.11 -10.94 -15.67
C GLU A 268 -52.08 -9.73 -15.64
N TRP A 269 -51.56 -8.53 -15.85
CA TRP A 269 -52.36 -7.32 -15.94
C TRP A 269 -53.41 -7.40 -17.06
N TYR A 270 -53.03 -7.91 -18.24
CA TYR A 270 -53.91 -8.06 -19.40
C TYR A 270 -55.04 -9.07 -19.14
N ILE A 271 -54.73 -10.23 -18.54
CA ILE A 271 -55.69 -11.27 -18.19
C ILE A 271 -56.67 -10.74 -17.12
N VAL A 272 -56.17 -10.05 -16.09
CA VAL A 272 -56.99 -9.42 -15.05
C VAL A 272 -57.92 -8.36 -15.64
N ARG A 273 -57.46 -7.57 -16.62
CA ARG A 273 -58.26 -6.52 -17.26
C ARG A 273 -59.31 -7.05 -18.24
N ARG A 274 -59.03 -8.14 -18.96
CA ARG A 274 -60.04 -8.82 -19.80
C ARG A 274 -61.13 -9.47 -18.96
N LYS A 275 -60.78 -10.17 -17.88
CA LYS A 275 -61.77 -10.81 -16.99
C LYS A 275 -62.68 -9.79 -16.28
N THR A 276 -62.17 -8.60 -15.97
CA THR A 276 -62.99 -7.51 -15.38
C THR A 276 -63.90 -6.82 -16.40
N ARG A 277 -63.51 -6.71 -17.68
CA ARG A 277 -64.41 -6.19 -18.73
C ARG A 277 -65.53 -7.16 -19.09
N TYR A 278 -65.25 -8.47 -19.20
CA TYR A 278 -66.28 -9.47 -19.51
C TYR A 278 -67.34 -9.59 -18.41
N LYS A 279 -66.96 -9.40 -17.14
CA LYS A 279 -67.91 -9.37 -16.01
C LYS A 279 -68.73 -8.08 -15.90
N ARG A 280 -68.32 -6.98 -16.53
CA ARG A 280 -69.09 -5.71 -16.51
C ARG A 280 -70.01 -5.52 -17.71
N ALA A 281 -69.80 -6.24 -18.82
CA ALA A 281 -70.63 -6.11 -20.02
C ALA A 281 -71.89 -7.00 -20.00
N ILE A 282 -71.94 -8.03 -19.15
CA ILE A 282 -73.10 -8.91 -19.01
C ILE A 282 -73.97 -8.39 -17.87
N THR A 283 -74.84 -7.45 -18.24
CA THR A 283 -76.21 -7.25 -17.73
C THR A 283 -76.50 -7.62 -16.26
N GLY A 284 -76.77 -6.61 -15.44
CA GLY A 284 -77.94 -6.60 -14.55
C GLY A 284 -78.00 -7.59 -13.38
N ILE A 285 -76.94 -8.34 -13.06
CA ILE A 285 -76.98 -9.33 -11.97
C ILE A 285 -76.27 -8.76 -10.74
N GLN A 286 -77.06 -8.50 -9.68
CA GLN A 286 -76.56 -8.25 -8.33
C GLN A 286 -75.58 -9.36 -7.93
N LEU A 287 -74.30 -9.04 -7.89
CA LEU A 287 -73.29 -9.91 -7.29
C LEU A 287 -73.50 -9.87 -5.78
N HIS A 288 -74.30 -10.81 -5.30
CA HIS A 288 -74.34 -11.18 -3.89
C HIS A 288 -72.90 -11.40 -3.42
N VAL A 289 -72.52 -10.63 -2.40
CA VAL A 289 -71.24 -10.67 -1.71
C VAL A 289 -71.10 -12.04 -1.05
N ASN A 290 -70.57 -13.01 -1.78
CA ASN A 290 -70.03 -14.22 -1.20
C ASN A 290 -68.52 -14.07 -1.11
N LYS A 291 -68.08 -13.88 0.13
CA LYS A 291 -66.69 -13.78 0.59
C LYS A 291 -65.80 -14.78 -0.15
N SER A 292 -64.85 -14.24 -0.90
CA SER A 292 -63.75 -15.02 -1.48
C SER A 292 -62.89 -15.60 -0.37
N LYS A 293 -62.63 -16.92 -0.45
CA LYS A 293 -61.72 -17.68 0.43
C LYS A 293 -60.24 -17.29 0.28
N ALA A 294 -59.92 -16.22 -0.45
CA ALA A 294 -58.54 -15.75 -0.64
C ALA A 294 -58.01 -14.84 0.50
N HIS A 295 -58.82 -14.50 1.50
CA HIS A 295 -58.37 -13.76 2.70
C HIS A 295 -57.84 -14.66 3.83
N ILE A 296 -57.64 -15.96 3.62
CA ILE A 296 -57.22 -16.91 4.67
C ILE A 296 -55.68 -17.06 4.76
N ILE A 297 -54.89 -16.35 3.94
CA ILE A 297 -53.41 -16.53 3.90
C ILE A 297 -52.61 -15.32 4.42
N PHE A 298 -53.27 -14.23 4.83
CA PHE A 298 -52.59 -13.09 5.46
C PHE A 298 -53.40 -12.54 6.64
N TYR A 299 -53.36 -13.25 7.77
CA TYR A 299 -53.43 -12.74 9.14
C TYR A 299 -52.79 -13.77 10.08
#